data_AF-A0A2T5MBY3-F1
#
_entry.id   AF-A0A2T5MBY3-F1
#
_cell.length_a   1.000
_cell.length_b   1.000
_cell.length_c   1.000
_cell.angle_alpha   90.00
_cell.angle_beta   90.00
_cell.angle_gamma   90.00
#
_symmetry.space_group_name_H-M   'P 1'
#
loop_
_entity.id
_entity.type
_entity.pdbx_description
1 polymer ?
#
loop_
_entity_poly.entity_id
_entity_poly.type
_entity_poly.pdbx_seq_one_letter_code
_entity_poly.pdbx_strand_id
1 'polypeptide(L)'
;MSIARVLLVLGLIGLGARWWTEYREERALAAVTSPNGFLPVPMPADTPQNTVLIFAPLNCPREHAQRARELAKKLTELGIQNIQTSHYPSVAFQPTEEKLASFKRLNVVMTGEIPIALVNGMGKANPSLDELVSEYKRTQ
;
A
#
# COMPACT_ATOMS: atom_id res chain seq x y z
N MET A 1 36.16 31.64 10.46
CA MET A 1 35.54 30.31 10.26
C MET A 1 35.79 29.89 8.82
N SER A 2 36.41 28.73 8.58
CA SER A 2 36.60 28.23 7.21
C SER A 2 35.26 27.81 6.62
N ILE A 3 34.99 28.22 5.37
CA ILE A 3 33.77 27.88 4.61
C ILE A 3 33.53 26.36 4.59
N ALA A 4 34.60 25.57 4.56
CA ALA A 4 34.52 24.10 4.61
C ALA A 4 33.87 23.58 5.91
N ARG A 5 34.12 24.24 7.06
CA ARG A 5 33.48 23.86 8.33
C ARG A 5 31.99 24.19 8.34
N VAL A 6 31.60 25.29 7.70
CA VAL A 6 30.18 25.68 7.57
C VAL A 6 29.43 24.68 6.68
N LEU A 7 30.02 24.28 5.55
CA LEU A 7 29.41 23.28 4.67
C LEU A 7 29.27 21.90 5.33
N LEU A 8 30.28 21.47 6.12
CA LEU A 8 30.20 20.21 6.88
C LEU A 8 29.05 20.22 7.89
N VAL A 9 28.90 21.32 8.63
CA VAL A 9 27.82 21.46 9.62
C VAL A 9 26.45 21.46 8.93
N LEU A 10 26.29 22.20 7.83
CA LEU A 10 25.04 22.20 7.06
C LEU A 10 24.72 20.82 6.47
N GLY A 11 25.72 20.09 5.99
CA GLY A 11 25.55 18.72 5.50
C GLY A 11 25.06 17.76 6.58
N LEU A 12 25.64 17.81 7.78
CA LEU A 12 25.21 17.00 8.91
C LEU A 12 23.79 17.34 9.37
N ILE A 13 23.42 18.63 9.40
CA ILE A 13 22.06 19.07 9.74
C ILE A 13 21.06 18.56 8.70
N GLY A 14 21.39 18.67 7.41
CA GLY A 14 20.52 18.17 6.33
C GLY A 14 20.30 16.65 6.40
N LEU A 15 21.37 15.88 6.64
CA LEU A 15 21.29 14.43 6.85
C LEU A 15 20.44 14.06 8.07
N GLY A 16 20.66 14.74 9.20
CA GLY A 16 19.89 14.50 10.43
C GLY A 16 18.41 14.82 10.28
N ALA A 17 18.08 15.94 9.62
CA ALA A 17 16.69 16.33 9.36
C ALA A 17 15.97 15.31 8.48
N ARG A 18 16.62 14.84 7.40
CA ARG A 18 16.06 13.82 6.51
C ARG A 18 15.81 12.51 7.25
N TRP A 19 16.78 12.05 8.04
CA TRP A 19 16.64 10.81 8.80
C TRP A 19 15.51 10.90 9.84
N TRP A 20 15.38 12.05 10.52
CA TRP A 20 14.28 12.29 11.46
C TRP A 20 12.90 12.28 10.80
N THR A 21 12.79 12.79 9.57
CA THR A 21 11.53 12.74 8.81
C THR A 21 11.17 11.32 8.41
N GLU A 22 12.11 10.54 7.88
CA GLU A 22 11.90 9.13 7.51
C GLU A 22 11.46 8.31 8.74
N TYR A 23 12.13 8.49 9.88
CA TYR A 23 11.79 7.80 11.12
C TYR A 23 10.37 8.09 11.63
N ARG A 24 9.93 9.36 11.57
CA ARG A 24 8.57 9.73 11.96
C ARG A 24 7.52 9.13 11.02
N GLU A 25 7.82 9.07 9.73
CA GLU A 25 6.91 8.51 8.74
C GLU A 25 6.74 7.00 8.92
N GLU A 26 7.83 6.25 9.14
CA GLU A 26 7.77 4.82 9.44
C GLU A 26 6.93 4.53 10.68
N ARG A 27 7.14 5.29 11.76
CA ARG A 27 6.32 5.15 12.98
C ARG A 27 4.85 5.49 12.73
N ALA A 28 4.57 6.53 11.95
CA ALA A 28 3.20 6.91 11.63
C ALA A 28 2.49 5.82 10.80
N LEU A 29 3.20 5.18 9.86
CA LEU A 29 2.69 4.04 9.12
C LEU A 29 2.44 2.85 10.04
N ALA A 30 3.42 2.48 10.87
CA ALA A 30 3.30 1.36 11.82
C ALA A 30 2.14 1.54 12.80
N ALA A 31 1.83 2.78 13.22
CA ALA A 31 0.72 3.08 14.12
C ALA A 31 -0.66 2.82 13.49
N VAL A 32 -0.77 2.84 12.16
CA VAL A 32 -2.04 2.61 11.43
C VAL A 32 -2.07 1.28 10.68
N THR A 33 -0.97 0.51 10.71
CA THR A 33 -0.90 -0.82 10.11
C THR A 33 -1.77 -1.79 10.90
N SER A 34 -2.58 -2.58 10.18
CA SER A 34 -3.37 -3.64 10.78
C SER A 34 -2.47 -4.75 11.34
N PRO A 35 -2.97 -5.61 12.25
CA PRO A 35 -2.23 -6.77 12.72
C PRO A 35 -1.74 -7.71 11.61
N ASN A 36 -2.43 -7.73 10.46
CA ASN A 36 -2.07 -8.54 9.29
C ASN A 36 -1.13 -7.79 8.31
N GLY A 37 -0.64 -6.61 8.69
CA GLY A 37 0.29 -5.82 7.88
C GLY A 37 -0.37 -4.96 6.79
N PHE A 38 -1.70 -4.74 6.84
CA PHE A 38 -2.39 -3.92 5.85
C PHE A 38 -2.42 -2.45 6.28
N LEU A 39 -2.34 -1.54 5.31
CA LEU A 39 -2.50 -0.11 5.54
C LEU A 39 -3.90 0.35 5.12
N PRO A 40 -4.53 1.27 5.86
CA PRO A 40 -5.78 1.88 5.42
C PRO A 40 -5.56 2.78 4.19
N VAL A 41 -6.30 2.51 3.13
CA VAL A 41 -6.16 3.16 1.81
C VAL A 41 -7.55 3.47 1.22
N PRO A 42 -7.66 4.49 0.36
CA PRO A 42 -8.89 4.71 -0.39
C PRO A 42 -9.17 3.53 -1.32
N MET A 43 -10.43 3.12 -1.40
CA MET A 43 -10.91 2.15 -2.39
C MET A 43 -11.40 2.88 -3.64
N PRO A 44 -11.27 2.28 -4.84
CA PRO A 44 -11.97 2.75 -6.02
C PRO A 44 -13.48 2.77 -5.78
N ALA A 45 -14.17 3.84 -6.23
CA ALA A 45 -15.58 4.07 -5.95
C ALA A 45 -16.50 2.94 -6.44
N ASP A 46 -16.15 2.30 -7.55
CA ASP A 46 -16.96 1.24 -8.18
C ASP A 46 -16.64 -0.16 -7.64
N THR A 47 -15.86 -0.26 -6.54
CA THR A 47 -15.54 -1.55 -5.94
C THR A 47 -16.75 -2.07 -5.16
N PRO A 48 -17.29 -3.26 -5.48
CA PRO A 48 -18.35 -3.84 -4.67
C PRO A 48 -17.86 -4.06 -3.23
N GLN A 49 -18.76 -3.95 -2.26
CA GLN A 49 -18.44 -4.26 -0.87
C GLN A 49 -17.97 -5.71 -0.74
N ASN A 50 -17.07 -5.97 0.22
CA ASN A 50 -16.56 -7.33 0.48
C ASN A 50 -15.97 -8.01 -0.76
N THR A 51 -15.32 -7.21 -1.61
CA THR A 51 -14.62 -7.72 -2.79
C THR A 51 -13.15 -7.38 -2.68
N VAL A 52 -12.32 -8.41 -2.87
CA VAL A 52 -10.86 -8.24 -2.93
C VAL A 52 -10.47 -7.77 -4.33
N LEU A 53 -9.85 -6.60 -4.42
CA LEU A 53 -9.20 -6.16 -5.65
C LEU A 53 -7.76 -6.65 -5.66
N ILE A 54 -7.37 -7.35 -6.73
CA ILE A 54 -6.00 -7.80 -6.95
C ILE A 54 -5.42 -7.02 -8.12
N PHE A 55 -4.45 -6.16 -7.85
CA PHE A 55 -3.75 -5.41 -8.88
C PHE A 55 -2.55 -6.20 -9.40
N ALA A 56 -2.58 -6.44 -10.71
CA ALA A 56 -1.49 -7.01 -11.47
C ALA A 56 -1.26 -6.14 -12.72
N PRO A 57 -0.13 -5.39 -12.80
CA PRO A 57 0.17 -4.56 -13.97
C PRO A 57 0.19 -5.36 -15.28
N LEU A 58 -0.15 -4.74 -16.42
CA LEU A 58 -0.24 -5.41 -17.73
C LEU A 58 1.09 -6.07 -18.14
N ASN A 59 2.22 -5.38 -17.90
CA ASN A 59 3.57 -5.86 -18.25
C ASN A 59 4.29 -6.45 -17.04
N CYS A 60 3.55 -7.21 -16.24
CA CYS A 60 4.05 -7.90 -15.07
C CYS A 60 4.94 -9.10 -15.49
N PRO A 61 6.16 -9.27 -14.92
CA PRO A 61 6.96 -10.46 -15.18
C PRO A 61 6.19 -11.74 -14.84
N ARG A 62 6.48 -12.82 -15.57
CA ARG A 62 5.67 -14.06 -15.56
C ARG A 62 5.40 -14.60 -14.14
N GLU A 63 6.41 -14.57 -13.27
CA GLU A 63 6.32 -15.03 -11.89
C GLU A 63 5.28 -14.26 -11.07
N HIS A 64 5.33 -12.93 -11.11
CA HIS A 64 4.38 -12.09 -10.40
C HIS A 64 2.95 -12.26 -10.94
N ALA A 65 2.80 -12.46 -12.26
CA ALA A 65 1.49 -12.70 -12.87
C ALA A 65 0.92 -14.07 -12.46
N GLN A 66 1.78 -15.07 -12.27
CA GLN A 66 1.39 -16.37 -11.71
C GLN A 66 0.93 -16.23 -10.27
N ARG A 67 1.67 -15.52 -9.41
CA ARG A 67 1.26 -15.26 -8.02
C ARG A 67 -0.10 -14.56 -7.92
N ALA A 68 -0.33 -13.54 -8.74
CA ALA A 68 -1.62 -12.84 -8.77
C ALA A 68 -2.78 -13.77 -9.14
N ARG A 69 -2.60 -14.59 -10.18
CA ARG A 69 -3.61 -15.57 -10.61
C ARG A 69 -3.84 -16.67 -9.58
N GLU A 70 -2.77 -17.14 -8.93
CA GLU A 70 -2.86 -18.14 -7.87
C GLU A 70 -3.62 -17.61 -6.66
N LEU A 71 -3.31 -16.38 -6.23
CA LEU A 71 -4.03 -15.71 -5.15
C LEU A 71 -5.52 -15.56 -5.47
N ALA A 72 -5.85 -15.07 -6.68
CA ALA A 72 -7.24 -14.94 -7.15
C ALA A 72 -7.96 -16.29 -7.14
N LYS A 73 -7.32 -17.33 -7.68
CA LYS A 73 -7.88 -18.69 -7.72
C LYS A 73 -8.20 -19.20 -6.31
N LYS A 74 -7.25 -19.08 -5.37
CA LYS A 74 -7.45 -19.55 -3.98
C LYS A 74 -8.56 -18.77 -3.26
N LEU A 75 -8.70 -17.46 -3.50
CA LEU A 75 -9.82 -16.69 -2.94
C LEU A 75 -11.17 -17.15 -3.49
N THR A 76 -11.25 -17.42 -4.79
CA THR A 76 -12.46 -17.98 -5.42
C THR A 76 -12.82 -19.35 -4.84
N GLU A 77 -11.83 -20.22 -4.63
CA GLU A 77 -12.02 -21.53 -3.99
C GLU A 77 -12.58 -21.41 -2.56
N LEU A 78 -12.24 -20.34 -1.85
CA LEU A 78 -12.76 -20.01 -0.52
C LEU A 78 -14.11 -19.28 -0.54
N GLY A 79 -14.69 -19.04 -1.72
CA GLY A 79 -15.96 -18.31 -1.87
C GLY A 79 -15.85 -16.79 -1.64
N ILE A 80 -14.64 -16.24 -1.67
CA ILE A 80 -14.42 -14.79 -1.52
C ILE A 80 -14.44 -14.12 -2.89
N GLN A 81 -15.34 -13.15 -3.04
CA GLN A 81 -15.43 -12.36 -4.28
C GLN A 81 -14.12 -11.59 -4.50
N ASN A 82 -13.58 -11.71 -5.71
CA ASN A 82 -12.35 -11.04 -6.09
C ASN A 82 -12.41 -10.55 -7.54
N ILE A 83 -11.72 -9.45 -7.81
CA ILE A 83 -11.59 -8.85 -9.13
C ILE A 83 -10.11 -8.60 -9.38
N GLN A 84 -9.57 -9.18 -10.45
CA GLN A 84 -8.24 -8.86 -10.92
C GLN A 84 -8.28 -7.68 -11.88
N THR A 85 -7.48 -6.64 -11.61
CA THR A 85 -7.38 -5.44 -12.45
C THR A 85 -5.93 -5.05 -12.66
N SER A 86 -5.66 -4.33 -13.75
CA SER A 86 -4.35 -3.74 -14.03
C SER A 86 -4.34 -2.22 -13.85
N HIS A 87 -5.48 -1.63 -13.46
CA HIS A 87 -5.66 -0.19 -13.41
C HIS A 87 -6.34 0.23 -12.10
N TYR A 88 -5.78 1.27 -11.47
CA TYR A 88 -6.41 1.99 -10.38
C TYR A 88 -6.96 3.32 -10.94
N PRO A 89 -8.28 3.56 -10.90
CA PRO A 89 -8.86 4.77 -11.47
C PRO A 89 -8.39 6.02 -10.72
N SER A 90 -8.02 7.04 -11.47
CA SER A 90 -7.69 8.36 -10.91
C SER A 90 -8.96 9.00 -10.36
N VAL A 91 -8.97 9.28 -9.06
CA VAL A 91 -10.08 9.97 -8.40
C VAL A 91 -9.64 11.39 -8.07
N ALA A 92 -10.35 12.39 -8.59
CA ALA A 92 -10.17 13.77 -8.17
C ALA A 92 -10.65 13.93 -6.72
N PHE A 93 -9.83 14.53 -5.87
CA PHE A 93 -10.19 14.79 -4.49
C PHE A 93 -9.73 16.17 -4.04
N GLN A 94 -10.46 16.77 -3.11
CA GLN A 94 -10.02 17.99 -2.43
C GLN A 94 -8.84 17.64 -1.50
N PRO A 95 -7.70 18.35 -1.60
CA PRO A 95 -6.48 18.03 -0.87
C PRO A 95 -6.59 18.41 0.61
N THR A 96 -7.32 17.61 1.39
CA THR A 96 -7.28 17.68 2.86
C THR A 96 -6.09 16.88 3.38
N GLU A 97 -5.56 17.23 4.56
CA GLU A 97 -4.42 16.54 5.16
C GLU A 97 -4.66 15.03 5.30
N GLU A 98 -5.86 14.63 5.73
CA GLU A 98 -6.25 13.23 5.87
C GLU A 98 -6.26 12.49 4.53
N LYS A 99 -6.79 13.11 3.46
CA LYS A 99 -6.80 12.50 2.13
C LYS A 99 -5.40 12.40 1.56
N LEU A 100 -4.58 13.43 1.72
CA LEU A 100 -3.17 13.37 1.31
C LEU A 100 -2.44 12.23 2.04
N ALA A 101 -2.67 12.05 3.34
CA ALA A 101 -2.09 10.94 4.10
C ALA A 101 -2.59 9.56 3.61
N SER A 102 -3.88 9.42 3.31
CA SER A 102 -4.43 8.15 2.82
C SER A 102 -3.91 7.78 1.42
N PHE A 103 -3.77 8.76 0.53
CA PHE A 103 -3.12 8.57 -0.78
C PHE A 103 -1.62 8.31 -0.67
N LYS A 104 -0.93 8.88 0.33
CA LYS A 104 0.47 8.53 0.60
C LYS A 104 0.61 7.07 1.02
N ARG A 105 -0.29 6.55 1.87
CA ARG A 105 -0.35 5.13 2.22
C ARG A 105 -0.65 4.26 1.01
N LEU A 106 -1.60 4.68 0.16
CA LEU A 106 -1.87 3.99 -1.10
C LEU A 106 -0.62 3.92 -1.98
N ASN A 107 0.12 5.02 -2.09
CA ASN A 107 1.36 5.03 -2.87
C ASN A 107 2.37 4.03 -2.32
N VAL A 108 2.59 4.00 -0.99
CA VAL A 108 3.48 3.01 -0.35
C VAL A 108 3.09 1.57 -0.72
N VAL A 109 1.79 1.26 -0.64
CA VAL A 109 1.25 -0.06 -1.02
C VAL A 109 1.47 -0.32 -2.51
N MET A 110 1.11 0.62 -3.38
CA MET A 110 1.18 0.47 -4.85
C MET A 110 2.61 0.38 -5.40
N THR A 111 3.59 0.97 -4.70
CA THR A 111 5.02 0.85 -5.05
C THR A 111 5.68 -0.42 -4.49
N GLY A 112 4.95 -1.21 -3.70
CA GLY A 112 5.45 -2.45 -3.14
C GLY A 112 5.51 -3.59 -4.16
N GLU A 113 5.85 -4.77 -3.66
CA GLU A 113 5.90 -5.97 -4.47
C GLU A 113 4.51 -6.42 -4.90
N ILE A 114 4.36 -6.81 -6.18
CA ILE A 114 3.11 -7.32 -6.73
C ILE A 114 2.92 -8.82 -6.43
N PRO A 115 1.68 -9.31 -6.26
CA PRO A 115 0.41 -8.60 -6.46
C PRO A 115 0.06 -7.65 -5.31
N ILE A 116 -0.59 -6.53 -5.62
CA ILE A 116 -1.19 -5.68 -4.59
C ILE A 116 -2.62 -6.17 -4.34
N ALA A 117 -3.02 -6.33 -3.08
CA ALA A 117 -4.41 -6.62 -2.74
C ALA A 117 -5.02 -5.48 -1.95
N LEU A 118 -6.22 -5.06 -2.36
CA LEU A 118 -7.07 -4.14 -1.60
C LEU A 118 -8.36 -4.86 -1.16
N VAL A 119 -8.77 -4.64 0.07
CA VAL A 119 -9.99 -5.21 0.66
C VAL A 119 -10.57 -4.23 1.66
N ASN A 120 -11.84 -3.85 1.50
CA ASN A 120 -12.60 -3.07 2.50
C ASN A 120 -11.86 -1.85 3.09
N GLY A 121 -11.17 -1.07 2.26
CA GLY A 121 -10.42 0.12 2.71
C GLY A 121 -9.01 -0.18 3.23
N MET A 122 -8.52 -1.40 3.07
CA MET A 122 -7.21 -1.85 3.49
C MET A 122 -6.40 -2.33 2.28
N GLY A 123 -5.10 -2.08 2.27
CA GLY A 123 -4.20 -2.43 1.18
C GLY A 123 -2.88 -3.00 1.65
N LYS A 124 -2.37 -4.01 0.94
CA LYS A 124 -1.05 -4.60 1.19
C LYS A 124 -0.40 -5.04 -0.11
N ALA A 125 0.91 -4.87 -0.18
CA ALA A 125 1.74 -5.38 -1.25
C ALA A 125 2.16 -6.82 -0.96
N ASN A 126 2.04 -7.69 -1.96
CA ASN A 126 2.37 -9.12 -1.92
C ASN A 126 1.87 -9.84 -0.65
N PRO A 127 0.57 -9.77 -0.31
CA PRO A 127 0.06 -10.49 0.85
C PRO A 127 0.05 -12.00 0.59
N SER A 128 0.27 -12.77 1.66
CA SER A 128 -0.10 -14.19 1.64
C SER A 128 -1.63 -14.37 1.65
N LEU A 129 -2.09 -15.56 1.28
CA LEU A 129 -3.53 -15.88 1.32
C LEU A 129 -4.08 -15.73 2.75
N ASP A 130 -3.37 -16.27 3.75
CA ASP A 130 -3.85 -16.29 5.13
C ASP A 130 -3.98 -14.88 5.72
N GLU A 131 -3.02 -14.00 5.44
CA GLU A 131 -3.08 -12.60 5.87
C GLU A 131 -4.27 -11.88 5.24
N LEU A 132 -4.49 -12.08 3.94
CA LEU A 132 -5.58 -11.45 3.21
C LEU A 132 -6.96 -11.95 3.66
N VAL A 133 -7.11 -13.26 3.87
CA VAL A 133 -8.35 -13.86 4.38
C VAL A 133 -8.61 -13.38 5.83
N SER A 134 -7.57 -13.30 6.65
CA SER A 134 -7.70 -12.79 8.02
C SER A 134 -8.11 -11.32 8.03
N GLU A 135 -7.53 -10.50 7.14
CA GLU A 135 -7.89 -9.09 7.01
C GLU A 135 -9.32 -8.94 6.46
N TYR A 136 -9.70 -9.73 5.46
CA TYR A 136 -11.06 -9.76 4.91
C TYR A 136 -12.10 -10.03 6.01
N LYS A 137 -11.88 -11.05 6.84
CA LYS A 137 -12.78 -11.39 7.95
C LYS A 137 -12.83 -10.31 9.04
N ARG A 138 -11.73 -9.60 9.28
CA ARG A 138 -11.63 -8.52 10.27
C ARG A 138 -12.39 -7.26 9.84
N THR A 139 -12.55 -7.06 8.53
CA THR A 139 -13.07 -5.84 7.92
C THR A 139 -14.42 -6.02 7.23
N GLN A 140 -15.00 -7.22 7.33
CA GLN A 140 -16.40 -7.50 7.02
C GLN A 140 -17.31 -6.97 8.12
#